data_AF-A0A2S3ZR16-F1
#
_entry.id   AF-A0A2S3ZR16-F1
#
_cell.length_a   1.000
_cell.length_b   1.000
_cell.length_c   1.000
_cell.angle_alpha   90.00
_cell.angle_beta   90.00
_cell.angle_gamma   90.00
#
_symmetry.space_group_name_H-M   'P 1'
#
loop_
_entity.id
_entity.type
_entity.pdbx_description
1 polymer ?
#
loop_
_entity_poly.entity_id
_entity_poly.type
_entity_poly.pdbx_seq_one_letter_code
_entity_poly.pdbx_strand_id
1 'polypeptide(L)'
;MPGDRGVVVYFEGVPCLETRNRDHHHLKEIEQWAKQRKLHGTEAAGRFPIMPGEPVLSRVRVRITDDVGTEYRWAGGKVAGTGTEWDGCWGYAPEPPMRAQLLNFEFTLDGEPTGKSCQIQLK
;
A
#
# COMPACT_ATOMS: atom_id res chain seq x y z
N MET A 1 2.57 19.43 6.19
CA MET A 1 1.79 18.33 6.80
C MET A 1 2.75 17.32 7.44
N PRO A 2 2.35 16.49 8.42
CA PRO A 2 3.19 15.36 8.85
C PRO A 2 3.42 14.46 7.62
N GLY A 3 4.60 14.56 7.01
CA GLY A 3 4.90 13.91 5.72
C GLY A 3 5.78 14.70 4.74
N ASP A 4 5.98 16.01 4.92
CA ASP A 4 6.75 16.82 3.95
C ASP A 4 8.28 16.61 4.03
N ARG A 5 8.77 15.89 5.04
CA ARG A 5 10.20 15.72 5.34
C ARG A 5 10.51 14.30 5.80
N GLY A 6 10.11 13.31 5.00
CA GLY A 6 10.30 11.90 5.30
C GLY A 6 10.51 11.12 4.01
N VAL A 7 10.63 9.81 4.12
CA VAL A 7 10.69 8.93 2.93
C VAL A 7 9.29 8.46 2.60
N VAL A 8 8.84 8.65 1.36
CA VAL A 8 7.57 8.11 0.87
C VAL A 8 7.86 7.04 -0.17
N VAL A 9 7.32 5.84 0.05
CA VAL A 9 7.45 4.71 -0.88
C VAL A 9 6.12 4.50 -1.57
N TYR A 10 6.13 4.54 -2.90
CA TYR A 10 4.97 4.26 -3.74
C TYR A 10 5.05 2.84 -4.29
N PHE A 11 3.92 2.15 -4.27
CA PHE A 11 3.71 0.83 -4.83
C PHE A 11 2.69 0.93 -5.94
N GLU A 12 2.97 0.27 -7.06
CA GLU A 12 2.05 0.11 -8.17
C GLU A 12 2.01 -1.38 -8.53
N GLY A 13 0.81 -1.94 -8.60
CA GLY A 13 0.61 -3.32 -9.01
C GLY A 13 0.73 -3.46 -10.51
N VAL A 14 1.54 -4.41 -10.96
CA VAL A 14 1.70 -4.69 -12.38
C VAL A 14 0.46 -5.43 -12.90
N PRO A 15 -0.19 -4.96 -13.99
CA PRO A 15 -1.32 -5.65 -14.59
C PRO A 15 -0.96 -7.07 -15.01
N CYS A 16 -1.65 -8.05 -14.44
CA CYS A 16 -1.45 -9.47 -14.75
C CYS A 16 -2.78 -10.23 -14.66
N LEU A 17 -2.73 -11.56 -14.83
CA LEU A 17 -3.92 -12.40 -14.70
C LEU A 17 -4.53 -12.31 -13.30
N GLU A 18 -3.70 -12.29 -12.26
CA GLU A 18 -4.16 -12.23 -10.86
C GLU A 18 -4.88 -10.91 -10.54
N THR A 19 -4.30 -9.75 -10.91
CA THR A 19 -4.95 -8.46 -10.68
C THR A 19 -6.28 -8.38 -11.42
N ARG A 20 -6.33 -8.81 -12.68
CA ARG A 20 -7.58 -8.84 -13.49
C ARG A 20 -8.65 -9.75 -12.89
N ASN A 21 -8.27 -10.92 -12.37
CA ASN A 21 -9.21 -11.84 -11.74
C ASN A 21 -9.85 -11.22 -10.49
N ARG A 22 -9.04 -10.53 -9.68
CA ARG A 22 -9.52 -9.81 -8.49
C ARG A 22 -10.40 -8.62 -8.83
N ASP A 23 -10.03 -7.85 -9.86
CA ASP A 23 -10.86 -6.75 -10.36
C ASP A 23 -12.22 -7.26 -10.83
N HIS A 24 -12.24 -8.37 -11.59
CA HIS A 24 -13.48 -8.99 -12.05
C HIS A 24 -14.36 -9.50 -10.90
N HIS A 25 -13.75 -10.09 -9.87
CA HIS A 25 -14.47 -10.51 -8.67
C HIS A 25 -15.08 -9.30 -7.95
N HIS A 26 -14.30 -8.25 -7.75
CA HIS A 26 -14.73 -7.03 -7.08
C HIS A 26 -15.91 -6.35 -7.80
N LEU A 27 -15.86 -6.27 -9.14
CA LEU A 27 -16.96 -5.72 -9.94
C LEU A 27 -18.26 -6.52 -9.76
N LYS A 28 -18.18 -7.85 -9.71
CA LYS A 28 -19.34 -8.70 -9.42
C LYS A 28 -19.89 -8.47 -8.01
N GLU A 29 -19.02 -8.31 -7.02
CA GLU A 29 -19.45 -8.00 -5.65
C GLU A 29 -20.15 -6.64 -5.56
N ILE A 30 -19.66 -5.62 -6.28
CA ILE A 30 -20.31 -4.31 -6.36
C ILE A 30 -21.70 -4.43 -6.97
N GLU A 31 -21.84 -5.15 -8.08
CA GLU A 31 -23.14 -5.36 -8.73
C GLU A 31 -24.12 -6.08 -7.81
N GLN A 32 -23.67 -7.10 -7.08
CA GLN A 32 -24.49 -7.83 -6.12
C GLN A 32 -24.90 -6.94 -4.96
N TRP A 33 -23.95 -6.21 -4.37
CA TRP A 33 -24.21 -5.26 -3.29
C TRP A 33 -25.23 -4.19 -3.71
N ALA A 34 -25.08 -3.63 -4.93
CA ALA A 34 -26.01 -2.64 -5.46
C ALA A 34 -27.42 -3.22 -5.67
N LYS A 35 -27.54 -4.47 -6.15
CA LYS A 35 -28.82 -5.18 -6.27
C LYS A 35 -29.48 -5.38 -4.90
N GLN A 36 -28.72 -5.87 -3.91
CA GLN A 36 -29.22 -6.08 -2.55
C GLN A 36 -29.68 -4.76 -1.92
N ARG A 37 -28.88 -3.69 -2.06
CA ARG A 37 -29.24 -2.36 -1.54
C ARG A 37 -30.52 -1.83 -2.17
N LYS A 38 -30.70 -2.01 -3.48
CA LYS A 38 -31.88 -1.55 -4.19
C LYS A 38 -33.15 -2.33 -3.80
N LEU A 39 -33.03 -3.64 -3.57
CA LEU A 39 -34.18 -4.51 -3.28
C LEU A 39 -34.57 -4.50 -1.80
N HIS A 40 -33.59 -4.43 -0.90
CA HIS A 40 -33.79 -4.72 0.53
C HIS A 40 -33.24 -3.62 1.46
N GLY A 41 -32.73 -2.52 0.90
CA GLY A 41 -32.16 -1.41 1.67
C GLY A 41 -30.71 -1.64 2.10
N THR A 42 -30.11 -0.61 2.70
CA THR A 42 -28.67 -0.57 3.02
C THR A 42 -28.24 -1.62 4.04
N GLU A 43 -29.08 -1.91 5.04
CA GLU A 43 -28.75 -2.88 6.10
C GLU A 43 -28.59 -4.29 5.53
N ALA A 44 -29.51 -4.71 4.65
CA ALA A 44 -29.46 -6.02 4.00
C ALA A 44 -28.31 -6.16 3.00
N ALA A 45 -27.87 -5.06 2.38
CA ALA A 45 -26.72 -5.07 1.47
C ALA A 45 -25.39 -5.28 2.20
N GLY A 46 -25.31 -4.94 3.49
CA GLY A 46 -24.10 -5.03 4.28
C GLY A 46 -23.00 -4.04 3.86
N ARG A 47 -21.76 -4.38 4.21
CA ARG A 47 -20.57 -3.54 3.92
C ARG A 47 -20.35 -3.45 2.41
N PHE A 48 -19.97 -2.26 1.95
CA PHE A 48 -19.48 -2.09 0.58
C PHE A 48 -18.25 -2.98 0.33
N PRO A 49 -18.15 -3.64 -0.84
CA PRO A 49 -17.01 -4.51 -1.17
C PRO A 49 -15.67 -3.81 -0.97
N ILE A 50 -14.69 -4.55 -0.42
CA ILE A 50 -13.34 -4.03 -0.20
C ILE A 50 -12.64 -3.95 -1.56
N MET A 51 -11.89 -2.87 -1.80
CA MET A 51 -11.09 -2.72 -3.02
C MET A 51 -10.07 -3.86 -3.14
N PRO A 52 -9.84 -4.39 -4.35
CA PRO A 52 -9.04 -5.61 -4.55
C PRO A 52 -7.57 -5.44 -4.15
N GLY A 53 -7.04 -4.21 -4.26
CA GLY A 53 -5.67 -3.87 -3.85
C GLY A 53 -5.46 -3.83 -2.33
N GLU A 54 -6.50 -3.46 -1.56
CA GLU A 54 -6.43 -3.31 -0.10
C GLU A 54 -5.88 -4.56 0.61
N PRO A 55 -6.45 -5.77 0.46
CA PRO A 55 -5.97 -6.96 1.17
C PRO A 55 -4.58 -7.44 0.71
N VAL A 56 -4.06 -6.92 -0.40
CA VAL A 56 -2.75 -7.31 -0.93
C VAL A 56 -1.68 -6.31 -0.49
N LEU A 57 -1.88 -5.03 -0.81
CA LEU A 57 -0.86 -4.00 -0.60
C LEU A 57 -0.80 -3.52 0.85
N SER A 58 -1.91 -3.59 1.61
CA SER A 58 -1.91 -3.16 3.03
C SER A 58 -0.99 -4.00 3.92
N ARG A 59 -0.61 -5.19 3.46
CA ARG A 59 0.31 -6.14 4.12
C ARG A 59 1.78 -5.88 3.81
N VAL A 60 2.04 -5.14 2.74
CA VAL A 60 3.41 -4.82 2.31
C VAL A 60 3.89 -3.62 3.10
N ARG A 61 5.10 -3.70 3.66
CA ARG A 61 5.80 -2.57 4.29
C ARG A 61 7.25 -2.56 3.84
N VAL A 62 7.93 -1.47 4.16
CA VAL A 62 9.37 -1.30 4.00
C VAL A 62 10.02 -1.10 5.37
N ARG A 63 11.14 -1.77 5.59
CA ARG A 63 12.13 -1.41 6.60
C ARG A 63 13.21 -0.59 5.92
N ILE A 64 13.41 0.63 6.41
CA ILE A 64 14.39 1.57 5.86
C ILE A 64 15.57 1.65 6.83
N THR A 65 16.78 1.52 6.31
CA THR A 65 18.01 1.78 7.04
C THR A 65 18.91 2.69 6.22
N ASP A 66 19.83 3.39 6.89
CA ASP A 66 20.86 4.19 6.23
C ASP A 66 22.25 3.86 6.76
N ASP A 67 23.27 4.47 6.17
CA ASP A 67 24.68 4.30 6.52
C ASP A 67 25.11 5.03 7.80
N VAL A 68 24.19 5.73 8.47
CA VAL A 68 24.47 6.53 9.68
C VAL A 68 23.61 6.15 10.89
N GLY A 69 22.81 5.09 10.77
CA GLY A 69 22.06 4.47 11.87
C GLY A 69 20.75 5.16 12.23
N THR A 70 20.07 5.83 11.29
CA THR A 70 18.78 6.47 11.55
C THR A 70 17.67 5.44 11.75
N GLU A 71 16.88 5.62 12.83
CA GLU A 71 15.67 4.83 13.07
C GLU A 71 14.46 5.40 12.32
N TYR A 72 14.16 4.83 11.16
CA TYR A 72 12.95 5.18 10.42
C TYR A 72 11.73 4.43 10.98
N ARG A 73 10.63 5.15 11.16
CA ARG A 73 9.35 4.64 11.68
C ARG A 73 8.23 4.92 10.70
N TRP A 74 7.31 3.97 10.59
CA TRP A 74 6.10 4.15 9.79
C TRP A 74 5.25 5.30 10.34
N ALA A 75 4.96 6.27 9.49
CA ALA A 75 4.19 7.47 9.83
C ALA A 75 2.73 7.39 9.33
N GLY A 76 2.44 6.49 8.39
CA GLY A 76 1.11 6.35 7.82
C GLY A 76 1.13 5.87 6.38
N GLY A 77 -0.07 5.72 5.81
CA GLY A 77 -0.26 5.64 4.37
C GLY A 77 -1.62 5.13 3.98
N LYS A 78 -1.76 4.76 2.70
CA LYS A 78 -3.03 4.34 2.11
C LYS A 78 -2.81 3.35 0.97
N VAL A 79 -3.83 2.57 0.67
CA VAL A 79 -3.91 1.68 -0.49
C VAL A 79 -5.19 1.97 -1.25
N ALA A 80 -5.09 1.88 -2.57
CA ALA A 80 -6.12 2.00 -3.59
C ALA A 80 -6.89 3.34 -3.58
N GLY A 81 -7.26 3.84 -4.76
CA GLY A 81 -8.10 5.02 -4.90
C GLY A 81 -9.55 4.66 -5.25
N THR A 82 -10.00 4.80 -6.50
CA THR A 82 -11.43 4.87 -6.82
C THR A 82 -12.14 3.55 -7.16
N GLY A 83 -11.45 2.41 -7.15
CA GLY A 83 -12.10 1.11 -7.36
C GLY A 83 -11.15 -0.06 -7.61
N THR A 84 -10.56 -0.13 -8.81
CA THR A 84 -9.69 -1.25 -9.28
C THR A 84 -8.21 -0.85 -9.37
N GLU A 85 -7.85 0.27 -8.75
CA GLU A 85 -6.47 0.76 -8.75
C GLU A 85 -5.60 -0.08 -7.82
N TRP A 86 -4.39 -0.35 -8.27
CA TRP A 86 -3.42 -1.17 -7.57
C TRP A 86 -2.27 -0.32 -7.02
N ASP A 87 -2.61 0.82 -6.42
CA ASP A 87 -1.64 1.78 -5.92
C ASP A 87 -1.59 1.77 -4.39
N GLY A 88 -0.42 2.03 -3.82
CA GLY A 88 -0.25 2.22 -2.39
C GLY A 88 0.88 3.20 -2.09
N CYS A 89 0.80 3.89 -0.96
CA CYS A 89 1.91 4.73 -0.51
C CYS A 89 2.12 4.62 1.00
N TRP A 90 3.38 4.46 1.41
CA TRP A 90 3.80 4.40 2.82
C TRP A 90 4.79 5.52 3.13
N GLY A 91 4.47 6.33 4.15
CA GLY A 91 5.33 7.38 4.65
C GLY A 91 6.13 6.92 5.87
N TYR A 92 7.39 7.34 5.92
CA TYR A 92 8.33 7.05 6.99
C TYR A 92 9.01 8.32 7.47
N ALA A 93 9.22 8.43 8.78
CA ALA A 93 9.91 9.53 9.44
C ALA A 93 11.08 8.99 10.28
N PRO A 94 12.17 9.75 10.47
CA PRO A 94 12.38 11.14 10.04
C PRO A 94 12.83 11.26 8.57
N GLU A 95 13.13 12.48 8.14
CA GLU A 95 13.91 12.76 6.93
C GLU A 95 15.28 12.11 7.03
N PRO A 96 15.84 11.56 5.93
CA PRO A 96 17.24 11.17 5.92
C PRO A 96 18.14 12.33 6.34
N PRO A 97 19.04 12.15 7.31
CA PRO A 97 19.93 13.22 7.74
C PRO A 97 20.89 13.58 6.60
N MET A 98 21.31 14.84 6.52
CA MET A 98 22.20 15.34 5.45
C MET A 98 23.51 14.56 5.26
N ARG A 99 23.96 13.83 6.29
CA ARG A 99 25.17 13.01 6.25
C ARG A 99 24.95 11.60 5.70
N ALA A 100 23.69 11.14 5.59
CA ALA A 100 23.38 9.85 4.99
C ALA A 100 23.67 9.89 3.49
N GLN A 101 24.38 8.89 3.00
CA GLN A 101 24.72 8.77 1.58
C GLN A 101 23.96 7.63 0.91
N LEU A 102 23.39 6.72 1.71
CA LEU A 102 22.74 5.52 1.21
C LEU A 102 21.48 5.21 2.02
N LEU A 103 20.40 4.89 1.32
CA LEU A 103 19.22 4.27 1.91
C LEU A 103 19.09 2.84 1.41
N ASN A 104 18.87 1.90 2.33
CA ASN A 104 18.48 0.52 2.03
C ASN A 104 17.01 0.35 2.32
N PHE A 105 16.30 -0.27 1.39
CA PHE A 105 14.89 -0.60 1.50
C PHE A 105 14.78 -2.13 1.51
N GLU A 106 14.32 -2.70 2.62
CA GLU A 106 13.94 -4.11 2.71
C GLU A 106 12.42 -4.22 2.71
N PHE A 107 11.86 -4.95 1.75
CA PHE A 107 10.41 -5.12 1.64
C PHE A 107 9.96 -6.28 2.53
N THR A 108 8.91 -6.05 3.31
CA THR A 108 8.30 -7.04 4.19
C THR A 108 6.86 -7.33 3.79
N LEU A 109 6.41 -8.54 4.10
CA LEU A 109 5.02 -8.97 4.02
C LEU A 109 4.60 -9.43 5.41
N ASP A 110 3.59 -8.77 5.99
CA ASP A 110 3.13 -9.02 7.36
C ASP A 110 4.25 -8.95 8.41
N GLY A 111 5.24 -8.07 8.18
CA GLY A 111 6.39 -7.88 9.06
C GLY A 111 7.60 -8.76 8.74
N GLU A 112 7.43 -9.81 7.93
CA GLU A 112 8.50 -10.75 7.57
C GLU A 112 9.27 -10.30 6.31
N PRO A 113 10.62 -10.39 6.28
CA PRO A 113 11.40 -10.05 5.10
C PRO A 113 11.04 -10.91 3.89
N THR A 114 10.86 -10.26 2.74
CA THR A 114 10.59 -10.95 1.46
C THR A 114 11.88 -11.42 0.76
N GLY A 115 13.05 -11.04 1.27
CA GLY A 115 14.33 -11.20 0.58
C GLY A 115 14.50 -10.28 -0.64
N LYS A 116 13.55 -9.36 -0.89
CA LYS A 116 13.69 -8.29 -1.88
C LYS A 116 14.17 -7.02 -1.20
N SER A 117 15.18 -6.40 -1.80
CA SER A 117 15.71 -5.12 -1.35
C SER A 117 16.16 -4.26 -2.52
N CYS A 118 16.23 -2.96 -2.28
CA CYS A 118 16.90 -2.02 -3.17
C CYS A 118 17.69 -0.99 -2.38
N GLN A 119 18.66 -0.38 -3.06
CA GLN A 119 19.51 0.66 -2.49
C GLN A 119 19.35 1.94 -3.30
N ILE A 120 19.29 3.07 -2.61
CA ILE A 120 19.24 4.39 -3.21
C ILE A 120 20.40 5.22 -2.68
N GLN A 121 21.23 5.71 -3.60
CA GLN A 121 22.26 6.69 -3.27
C GLN A 121 21.63 8.08 -3.15
N LEU A 122 21.91 8.74 -2.02
CA LEU A 122 21.53 10.12 -1.77
C LEU A 122 22.63 11.04 -2.35
N LYS A 123 22.23 12.22 -2.83
CA LYS A 123 23.14 13.21 -3.42
C LYS A 123 23.58 14.25 -2.40
#